data_AF-A0A1X7HNP0-F1
#
_entry.id   AF-A0A1X7HNP0-F1
#
_cell.length_a   1.000
_cell.length_b   1.000
_cell.length_c   1.000
_cell.angle_alpha   90.00
_cell.angle_beta   90.00
_cell.angle_gamma   90.00
#
_symmetry.space_group_name_H-M   'P 1'
#
loop_
_entity.id
_entity.type
_entity.pdbx_description
1 polymer ?
#
loop_
_entity_poly.entity_id
_entity_poly.type
_entity_poly.pdbx_seq_one_letter_code
_entity_poly.pdbx_strand_id
1 'polypeptide(L)'
;MKKMFLYKFMLMVCALLIASAAILPASAVDAADKKWINQVRSQYETYNKKTVDAYKAYQERIDKDFKQFNDSSNAVLDALESKVLSDQKVWIEKLEADYEQFDQLYGNNREMADDLKRYRNYINPGTYNSPMWKYSTAANRTHYNSTLWKLDKALNDTHFDSYMWNYRKTINPAHFDSAAWKMKNNVSDTSFDSNMWHLRKLSSDSSFDSTMWKYSKGKLSKTQAKKQYDKLFKELTTALAKYNTARKKDITDMANSTKKKVNELHDQTIQALESQREKTLKEISELRRKIAGEGLQWEPLLVTP
;
A
#
# COMPACT_ATOMS: atom_id res chain seq x y z
N MET A 1 94.25 3.02 14.86
CA MET A 1 93.92 4.30 14.19
C MET A 1 93.24 4.05 12.84
N LYS A 2 92.01 3.54 12.84
CA LYS A 2 91.24 3.16 11.63
C LYS A 2 89.75 3.58 11.75
N LYS A 3 89.49 4.73 12.38
CA LYS A 3 88.13 5.23 12.66
C LYS A 3 87.88 6.69 12.25
N MET A 4 88.77 7.32 11.48
CA MET A 4 88.65 8.75 11.14
C MET A 4 88.57 9.08 9.64
N PHE A 5 88.52 8.08 8.75
CA PHE A 5 88.49 8.31 7.30
C PHE A 5 87.15 7.92 6.62
N LEU A 6 86.21 7.31 7.36
CA LEU A 6 84.93 6.83 6.83
C LEU A 6 83.71 7.71 7.17
N TYR A 7 83.91 8.82 7.89
CA TYR A 7 82.80 9.68 8.34
C TYR A 7 82.62 10.96 7.50
N LYS A 8 83.58 11.30 6.62
CA LYS A 8 83.53 12.52 5.80
C LYS A 8 83.06 12.31 4.36
N PHE A 9 82.91 11.07 3.90
CA PHE A 9 82.40 10.76 2.56
C PHE A 9 80.93 10.29 2.55
N MET A 10 80.36 9.97 3.73
CA MET A 10 79.01 9.37 3.85
C MET A 10 77.96 10.27 4.52
N LEU A 11 78.29 11.53 4.81
CA LEU A 11 77.32 12.58 5.19
C LEU A 11 77.44 13.83 4.30
N MET A 12 78.21 13.74 3.22
CA MET A 12 78.16 14.66 2.06
C MET A 12 77.24 14.09 0.96
N VAL A 13 76.32 13.20 1.35
CA VAL A 13 75.17 12.73 0.54
C VAL A 13 73.84 13.19 1.16
N CYS A 14 73.89 13.83 2.35
CA CYS A 14 72.73 14.40 3.04
C CYS A 14 72.48 15.89 2.74
N ALA A 15 73.15 16.49 1.76
CA ALA A 15 73.04 17.93 1.47
C ALA A 15 72.74 18.28 0.00
N LEU A 16 72.26 17.33 -0.81
CA LEU A 16 71.93 17.55 -2.23
C LEU A 16 70.58 16.93 -2.65
N LEU A 17 69.58 16.97 -1.76
CA LEU A 17 68.17 16.70 -2.08
C LEU A 17 67.23 17.74 -1.45
N ILE A 18 67.65 19.00 -1.44
CA ILE A 18 66.76 20.15 -1.24
C ILE A 18 67.07 21.16 -2.34
N ALA A 19 66.52 20.92 -3.53
CA ALA A 19 66.22 21.94 -4.56
C ALA A 19 65.69 21.26 -5.84
N SER A 20 64.69 20.41 -5.70
CA SER A 20 63.70 20.25 -6.74
C SER A 20 62.35 20.44 -6.08
N ALA A 21 62.02 21.71 -5.82
CA ALA A 21 60.64 22.11 -5.95
C ALA A 21 60.28 21.72 -7.39
N ALA A 22 59.73 20.52 -7.56
CA ALA A 22 59.03 20.15 -8.76
C ALA A 22 57.92 21.19 -8.86
N ILE A 23 58.20 22.23 -9.64
CA ILE A 23 57.19 23.03 -10.30
C ILE A 23 56.53 22.00 -11.22
N LEU A 24 55.60 21.22 -10.66
CA LEU A 24 54.65 20.49 -11.46
C LEU A 24 54.07 21.55 -12.38
N PRO A 25 54.17 21.38 -13.70
CA PRO A 25 53.58 22.36 -14.60
C PRO A 25 52.13 22.53 -14.18
N ALA A 26 51.64 23.77 -14.08
CA ALA A 26 50.29 24.08 -13.58
C ALA A 26 49.22 23.21 -14.27
N SER A 27 49.47 22.80 -15.52
CA SER A 27 48.68 21.84 -16.30
C SER A 27 48.49 20.45 -15.66
N ALA A 28 49.48 19.91 -14.93
CA ALA A 28 49.39 18.62 -14.26
C ALA A 28 48.54 18.66 -12.98
N VAL A 29 48.60 19.78 -12.25
CA VAL A 29 47.77 20.03 -11.05
C VAL A 29 46.31 20.27 -11.47
N ASP A 30 46.09 21.10 -12.50
CA ASP A 30 44.76 21.35 -13.07
C ASP A 30 44.09 20.07 -13.60
N ALA A 31 44.87 19.16 -14.21
CA ALA A 31 44.36 17.89 -14.70
C ALA A 31 43.99 16.92 -13.55
N ALA A 32 44.78 16.86 -12.48
CA ALA A 32 44.53 16.01 -11.31
C ALA A 32 43.34 16.49 -10.47
N ASP A 33 43.06 17.79 -10.46
CA ASP A 33 41.96 18.40 -9.74
C ASP A 33 40.63 18.27 -10.51
N LYS A 34 40.65 18.47 -11.84
CA LYS A 34 39.53 18.11 -12.72
C LYS A 34 39.17 16.62 -12.63
N LYS A 35 40.17 15.74 -12.55
CA LYS A 35 39.95 14.29 -12.37
C LYS A 35 39.17 13.99 -11.09
N TRP A 36 39.51 14.62 -9.96
CA TRP A 36 38.82 14.36 -8.70
C TRP A 36 37.39 14.95 -8.69
N ILE A 37 37.18 16.16 -9.22
CA ILE A 37 35.84 16.75 -9.38
C ILE A 37 34.94 15.83 -10.22
N ASN A 38 35.46 15.30 -11.33
CA ASN A 38 34.73 14.35 -12.18
C ASN A 38 34.41 13.04 -11.46
N GLN A 39 35.32 12.55 -10.60
CA GLN A 39 35.06 11.37 -9.76
C GLN A 39 33.92 11.61 -8.76
N VAL A 40 33.91 12.76 -8.08
CA VAL A 40 32.84 13.15 -7.16
C VAL A 40 31.49 13.22 -7.88
N ARG A 41 31.46 13.85 -9.06
CA ARG A 41 30.27 13.91 -9.90
C ARG A 41 29.78 12.52 -10.31
N SER A 42 30.68 11.66 -10.79
CA SER A 42 30.36 10.29 -11.20
C SER A 42 29.83 9.44 -10.03
N GLN A 43 30.40 9.60 -8.83
CA GLN A 43 29.93 8.94 -7.62
C GLN A 43 28.49 9.35 -7.29
N TYR A 44 28.18 10.64 -7.37
CA TYR A 44 26.82 11.14 -7.18
C TYR A 44 25.86 10.61 -8.25
N GLU A 45 26.22 10.69 -9.53
CA GLU A 45 25.37 10.22 -10.64
C GLU A 45 25.05 8.72 -10.50
N THR A 46 26.04 7.92 -10.11
CA THR A 46 25.87 6.48 -9.82
C THR A 46 24.92 6.24 -8.65
N TYR A 47 25.10 6.98 -7.54
CA TYR A 47 24.23 6.86 -6.37
C TYR A 47 22.79 7.31 -6.67
N ASN A 48 22.63 8.41 -7.41
CA ASN A 48 21.33 8.94 -7.81
C ASN A 48 20.59 7.91 -8.66
N LYS A 49 21.24 7.41 -9.73
CA LYS A 49 20.68 6.38 -10.59
C LYS A 49 20.23 5.15 -9.80
N LYS A 50 21.11 4.61 -8.95
CA LYS A 50 20.78 3.44 -8.11
C LYS A 50 19.56 3.70 -7.21
N THR A 51 19.51 4.87 -6.58
CA THR A 51 18.43 5.26 -5.66
C THR A 51 17.10 5.44 -6.39
N VAL A 52 17.11 6.11 -7.54
CA VAL A 52 15.92 6.32 -8.38
C VAL A 52 15.41 5.00 -8.96
N ASP A 53 16.30 4.15 -9.46
CA ASP A 53 15.93 2.84 -10.00
C ASP A 53 15.32 1.95 -8.89
N ALA A 54 15.91 1.96 -7.68
CA ALA A 54 15.34 1.25 -6.52
C ALA A 54 13.98 1.80 -6.06
N TYR A 55 13.75 3.12 -6.17
CA TYR A 55 12.44 3.73 -5.91
C TYR A 55 11.41 3.29 -6.95
N LYS A 56 11.73 3.34 -8.25
CA LYS A 56 10.83 2.91 -9.33
C LYS A 56 10.40 1.46 -9.17
N ALA A 57 11.36 0.56 -8.95
CA ALA A 57 11.07 -0.86 -8.72
C ALA A 57 10.21 -1.09 -7.47
N TYR A 58 10.43 -0.31 -6.40
CA TYR A 58 9.58 -0.37 -5.21
C TYR A 58 8.16 0.14 -5.49
N GLN A 59 8.02 1.24 -6.22
CA GLN A 59 6.71 1.81 -6.61
C GLN A 59 5.91 0.82 -7.46
N GLU A 60 6.52 0.24 -8.50
CA GLU A 60 5.89 -0.79 -9.35
C GLU A 60 5.40 -1.98 -8.54
N ARG A 61 6.21 -2.43 -7.57
CA ARG A 61 5.84 -3.53 -6.69
C ARG A 61 4.63 -3.18 -5.82
N ILE A 62 4.63 -2.04 -5.14
CA ILE A 62 3.49 -1.67 -4.26
C ILE A 62 2.21 -1.41 -5.04
N ASP A 63 2.30 -0.90 -6.27
CA ASP A 63 1.15 -0.72 -7.16
C ASP A 63 0.58 -2.07 -7.59
N LYS A 64 1.45 -3.03 -7.91
CA LYS A 64 1.05 -4.42 -8.20
C LYS A 64 0.42 -5.10 -7.00
N ASP A 65 1.03 -4.98 -5.81
CA ASP A 65 0.52 -5.59 -4.57
C ASP A 65 -0.86 -5.03 -4.21
N PHE A 66 -1.06 -3.71 -4.37
CA PHE A 66 -2.36 -3.07 -4.20
C PHE A 66 -3.38 -3.61 -5.19
N LYS A 67 -3.05 -3.64 -6.49
CA LYS A 67 -3.96 -4.13 -7.52
C LYS A 67 -4.38 -5.58 -7.26
N GLN A 68 -3.41 -6.45 -6.98
CA GLN A 68 -3.69 -7.86 -6.68
C GLN A 68 -4.61 -8.01 -5.46
N PHE A 69 -4.33 -7.27 -4.39
CA PHE A 69 -5.17 -7.30 -3.20
C PHE A 69 -6.59 -6.80 -3.51
N ASN A 70 -6.73 -5.65 -4.18
CA ASN A 70 -8.02 -5.07 -4.57
C ASN A 70 -8.84 -6.02 -5.45
N ASP A 71 -8.23 -6.57 -6.50
CA ASP A 71 -8.89 -7.52 -7.40
C ASP A 71 -9.34 -8.78 -6.64
N SER A 72 -8.48 -9.34 -5.78
CA SER A 72 -8.81 -10.53 -5.00
C SER A 72 -9.95 -10.28 -4.00
N SER A 73 -9.99 -9.13 -3.33
CA SER A 73 -11.06 -8.79 -2.40
C SER A 73 -12.39 -8.58 -3.11
N ASN A 74 -12.40 -7.96 -4.30
CA ASN A 74 -13.62 -7.81 -5.08
C ASN A 74 -14.11 -9.16 -5.63
N ALA A 75 -13.21 -10.05 -6.07
CA ALA A 75 -13.60 -11.40 -6.49
C ALA A 75 -14.22 -12.23 -5.34
N VAL A 76 -13.72 -12.07 -4.11
CA VAL A 76 -14.30 -12.70 -2.92
C VAL A 76 -15.69 -12.14 -2.63
N LEU A 77 -15.89 -10.82 -2.74
CA LEU A 77 -17.20 -10.17 -2.61
C LEU A 77 -18.19 -10.71 -3.67
N ASP A 78 -17.79 -10.77 -4.94
CA ASP A 78 -18.63 -11.26 -6.03
C ASP A 78 -19.04 -12.73 -5.82
N ALA A 79 -18.12 -13.57 -5.32
CA ALA A 79 -18.39 -14.97 -5.00
C ALA A 79 -19.37 -15.11 -3.83
N LEU A 80 -19.21 -14.29 -2.78
CA LEU A 80 -20.13 -14.25 -1.64
C LEU A 80 -21.53 -13.82 -2.08
N GLU A 81 -21.64 -12.74 -2.87
CA GLU A 81 -22.90 -12.26 -3.43
C GLU A 81 -23.58 -13.36 -4.25
N SER A 82 -22.86 -13.95 -5.20
CA SER A 82 -23.37 -15.01 -6.07
C SER A 82 -23.90 -16.22 -5.27
N LYS A 83 -23.20 -16.60 -4.21
CA LYS A 83 -23.61 -17.71 -3.34
C LYS A 83 -24.92 -17.40 -2.60
N VAL A 84 -25.04 -16.21 -2.02
CA VAL A 84 -26.25 -15.82 -1.28
C VAL A 84 -27.44 -15.60 -2.19
N LEU A 85 -27.25 -14.97 -3.36
CA LEU A 85 -28.32 -14.82 -4.35
C LEU A 85 -28.83 -16.17 -4.88
N SER A 86 -27.93 -17.15 -5.05
CA SER A 86 -28.32 -18.50 -5.46
C SER A 86 -29.16 -19.21 -4.38
N ASP A 87 -28.78 -19.09 -3.11
CA ASP A 87 -29.56 -19.65 -2.00
C ASP A 87 -30.94 -18.97 -1.89
N GLN A 88 -31.01 -17.65 -2.04
CA GLN A 88 -32.28 -16.91 -2.08
C GLN A 88 -33.21 -17.43 -3.16
N LYS A 89 -32.69 -17.63 -4.38
CA LYS A 89 -33.47 -18.19 -5.49
C LYS A 89 -34.04 -19.57 -5.14
N VAL A 90 -33.21 -20.46 -4.61
CA VAL A 90 -33.63 -21.82 -4.20
C VAL A 90 -34.74 -21.76 -3.14
N TRP A 91 -34.60 -20.91 -2.12
CA TRP A 91 -35.62 -20.77 -1.09
C TRP A 91 -36.91 -20.15 -1.60
N ILE A 92 -36.84 -19.11 -2.43
CA ILE A 92 -38.03 -18.50 -3.02
C ILE A 92 -38.80 -19.54 -3.83
N GLU A 93 -38.14 -20.28 -4.71
CA GLU A 93 -38.79 -21.34 -5.51
C GLU A 93 -39.42 -22.42 -4.63
N LYS A 94 -38.69 -22.89 -3.60
CA LYS A 94 -39.19 -23.91 -2.66
C LYS A 94 -40.41 -23.43 -1.86
N LEU A 95 -40.38 -22.18 -1.40
CA LEU A 95 -41.42 -21.61 -0.54
C LEU A 95 -42.68 -21.22 -1.31
N GLU A 96 -42.54 -20.75 -2.56
CA GLU A 96 -43.68 -20.51 -3.44
C GLU A 96 -44.39 -21.83 -3.77
N ALA A 97 -43.64 -22.89 -4.09
CA ALA A 97 -44.23 -24.21 -4.32
C ALA A 97 -44.95 -24.76 -3.06
N ASP A 98 -44.37 -24.55 -1.87
CA ASP A 98 -44.99 -24.92 -0.59
C ASP A 98 -46.29 -24.11 -0.33
N TYR A 99 -46.30 -22.81 -0.67
CA TYR A 99 -47.51 -21.99 -0.60
C TYR A 99 -48.60 -22.47 -1.57
N GLU A 100 -48.26 -22.80 -2.82
CA GLU A 100 -49.22 -23.33 -3.80
C GLU A 100 -49.91 -24.60 -3.28
N GLN A 101 -49.16 -25.50 -2.62
CA GLN A 101 -49.74 -26.68 -1.99
C GLN A 101 -50.68 -26.33 -0.84
N PHE A 102 -50.31 -25.37 0.02
CA PHE A 102 -51.19 -24.92 1.10
C PHE A 102 -52.45 -24.22 0.60
N ASP A 103 -52.35 -23.43 -0.47
CA ASP A 103 -53.50 -22.76 -1.09
C ASP A 103 -54.49 -23.78 -1.67
N GLN A 104 -54.01 -24.87 -2.26
CA GLN A 104 -54.86 -25.96 -2.74
C GLN A 104 -55.58 -26.71 -1.60
N LEU A 105 -54.88 -26.96 -0.48
CA LEU A 105 -55.43 -27.72 0.65
C LEU A 105 -56.36 -26.87 1.53
N TYR A 106 -56.02 -25.60 1.75
CA TYR A 106 -56.62 -24.75 2.76
C TYR A 106 -57.19 -23.45 2.22
N GLY A 107 -57.10 -23.14 0.93
CA GLY A 107 -57.53 -21.85 0.36
C GLY A 107 -59.01 -21.55 0.54
N ASN A 108 -59.86 -22.58 0.65
CA ASN A 108 -61.29 -22.43 0.95
C ASN A 108 -61.61 -22.46 2.45
N ASN A 109 -60.61 -22.71 3.31
CA ASN A 109 -60.79 -22.73 4.76
C ASN A 109 -60.68 -21.30 5.32
N ARG A 110 -61.83 -20.75 5.74
CA ARG A 110 -61.91 -19.41 6.34
C ARG A 110 -61.04 -19.25 7.59
N GLU A 111 -60.85 -20.31 8.37
CA GLU A 111 -60.02 -20.27 9.58
C GLU A 111 -58.52 -20.14 9.25
N MET A 112 -58.09 -20.61 8.08
CA MET A 112 -56.70 -20.59 7.64
C MET A 112 -56.34 -19.40 6.75
N ALA A 113 -57.34 -18.62 6.30
CA ALA A 113 -57.15 -17.55 5.33
C ALA A 113 -56.09 -16.50 5.76
N ASP A 114 -56.11 -16.10 7.04
CA ASP A 114 -55.16 -15.12 7.57
C ASP A 114 -53.73 -15.66 7.64
N ASP A 115 -53.56 -16.93 8.05
CA ASP A 115 -52.25 -17.56 8.13
C ASP A 115 -51.66 -17.82 6.73
N LEU A 116 -52.48 -18.25 5.76
CA LEU A 116 -52.06 -18.39 4.35
C LEU A 116 -51.63 -17.05 3.75
N LYS A 117 -52.42 -15.99 3.97
CA LYS A 117 -52.06 -14.64 3.52
C LYS A 117 -50.76 -14.17 4.16
N ARG A 118 -50.58 -14.42 5.46
CA ARG A 118 -49.34 -14.10 6.17
C ARG A 118 -48.16 -14.89 5.62
N TYR A 119 -48.34 -16.18 5.31
CA TYR A 119 -47.31 -17.03 4.74
C TYR A 119 -46.85 -16.50 3.38
N ARG A 120 -47.80 -16.22 2.48
CA ARG A 120 -47.52 -15.60 1.18
C ARG A 120 -46.74 -14.28 1.32
N ASN A 121 -47.13 -13.43 2.27
CA ASN A 121 -46.42 -12.18 2.53
C ASN A 121 -45.00 -12.42 3.06
N TYR A 122 -44.80 -13.44 3.90
CA TYR A 122 -43.52 -13.74 4.52
C TYR A 122 -42.47 -14.23 3.51
N ILE A 123 -42.90 -15.07 2.56
CA ILE A 123 -42.03 -15.69 1.55
C ILE A 123 -41.74 -14.75 0.37
N ASN A 124 -42.58 -13.72 0.16
CA ASN A 124 -42.44 -12.81 -0.97
C ASN A 124 -41.32 -11.76 -0.71
N PRO A 125 -40.25 -11.72 -1.54
CA PRO A 125 -39.17 -10.76 -1.41
C PRO A 125 -39.56 -9.32 -1.76
N GLY A 126 -40.69 -9.10 -2.43
CA GLY A 126 -41.24 -7.77 -2.75
C GLY A 126 -42.07 -7.16 -1.62
N THR A 127 -42.49 -7.95 -0.63
CA THR A 127 -43.27 -7.46 0.51
C THR A 127 -42.35 -6.76 1.51
N TYR A 128 -42.43 -5.44 1.60
CA TYR A 128 -41.59 -4.65 2.49
C TYR A 128 -41.60 -5.19 3.94
N ASN A 129 -40.41 -5.28 4.55
CA ASN A 129 -40.18 -5.83 5.88
C ASN A 129 -40.58 -7.30 6.11
N SER A 130 -41.00 -8.04 5.06
CA SER A 130 -41.14 -9.49 5.16
C SER A 130 -39.80 -10.14 5.50
N PRO A 131 -39.80 -11.35 6.09
CA PRO A 131 -38.57 -12.11 6.29
C PRO A 131 -37.76 -12.24 4.99
N MET A 132 -38.39 -12.63 3.87
CA MET A 132 -37.67 -12.80 2.62
C MET A 132 -37.19 -11.47 2.00
N TRP A 133 -37.94 -10.37 2.18
CA TRP A 133 -37.48 -9.04 1.78
C TRP A 133 -36.23 -8.63 2.55
N LYS A 134 -36.19 -8.87 3.87
CA LYS A 134 -35.01 -8.56 4.70
C LYS A 134 -33.80 -9.38 4.25
N TYR A 135 -34.00 -10.66 3.95
CA TYR A 135 -32.93 -11.52 3.45
C TYR A 135 -32.40 -11.04 2.09
N SER A 136 -33.30 -10.83 1.13
CA SER A 136 -32.97 -10.33 -0.21
C SER A 136 -32.24 -8.98 -0.15
N THR A 137 -32.71 -8.08 0.71
CA THR A 137 -32.14 -6.75 0.88
C THR A 137 -30.74 -6.80 1.49
N ALA A 138 -30.49 -7.66 2.48
CA ALA A 138 -29.17 -7.78 3.11
C ALA A 138 -28.08 -8.21 2.12
N ALA A 139 -28.44 -9.05 1.14
CA ALA A 139 -27.54 -9.55 0.09
C ALA A 139 -27.49 -8.67 -1.16
N ASN A 140 -28.12 -7.50 -1.18
CA ASN A 140 -28.13 -6.63 -2.34
C ASN A 140 -27.07 -5.54 -2.22
N ARG A 141 -25.97 -5.64 -2.96
CA ARG A 141 -24.88 -4.63 -2.94
C ARG A 141 -25.29 -3.22 -3.37
N THR A 142 -26.40 -3.08 -4.09
CA THR A 142 -26.92 -1.77 -4.54
C THR A 142 -27.85 -1.13 -3.53
N HIS A 143 -28.40 -1.92 -2.59
CA HIS A 143 -29.28 -1.40 -1.56
C HIS A 143 -28.48 -0.69 -0.48
N TYR A 144 -28.78 0.60 -0.27
CA TYR A 144 -28.08 1.43 0.70
C TYR A 144 -28.09 0.78 2.10
N ASN A 145 -26.92 0.75 2.75
CA ASN A 145 -26.72 0.15 4.07
C ASN A 145 -27.03 -1.36 4.19
N SER A 146 -27.24 -2.09 3.09
CA SER A 146 -27.25 -3.55 3.14
C SER A 146 -25.90 -4.09 3.62
N THR A 147 -25.87 -5.36 4.02
CA THR A 147 -24.64 -5.99 4.50
C THR A 147 -23.58 -6.00 3.39
N LEU A 148 -23.93 -6.41 2.17
CA LEU A 148 -22.99 -6.40 1.05
C LEU A 148 -22.62 -4.98 0.58
N TRP A 149 -23.52 -4.01 0.67
CA TRP A 149 -23.22 -2.61 0.33
C TRP A 149 -22.10 -2.05 1.21
N LYS A 150 -22.09 -2.35 2.50
CA LYS A 150 -21.04 -1.88 3.42
C LYS A 150 -19.67 -2.42 3.04
N LEU A 151 -19.60 -3.71 2.70
CA LEU A 151 -18.37 -4.34 2.23
C LEU A 151 -17.92 -3.77 0.87
N ASP A 152 -18.84 -3.62 -0.10
CA ASP A 152 -18.58 -2.97 -1.40
C ASP A 152 -17.97 -1.57 -1.22
N LYS A 153 -18.58 -0.73 -0.36
CA LYS A 153 -18.06 0.63 -0.14
C LYS A 153 -16.69 0.66 0.52
N ALA A 154 -16.40 -0.26 1.43
CA ALA A 154 -15.08 -0.37 2.02
C ALA A 154 -14.01 -0.79 1.00
N LEU A 155 -14.38 -1.63 0.02
CA LEU A 155 -13.52 -2.14 -1.04
C LEU A 155 -13.38 -1.21 -2.25
N ASN A 156 -14.22 -0.18 -2.36
CA ASN A 156 -14.18 0.72 -3.51
C ASN A 156 -13.02 1.72 -3.41
N ASP A 157 -12.05 1.65 -4.32
CA ASP A 157 -10.86 2.51 -4.31
C ASP A 157 -11.09 3.96 -4.78
N THR A 158 -12.30 4.29 -5.21
CA THR A 158 -12.74 5.64 -5.59
C THR A 158 -13.70 6.26 -4.57
N HIS A 159 -14.28 5.46 -3.68
CA HIS A 159 -15.17 5.95 -2.64
C HIS A 159 -14.37 6.65 -1.54
N PHE A 160 -14.70 7.91 -1.27
CA PHE A 160 -13.99 8.73 -0.29
C PHE A 160 -13.94 8.03 1.08
N ASP A 161 -12.76 8.05 1.70
CA ASP A 161 -12.49 7.44 3.00
C ASP A 161 -12.73 5.93 3.12
N SER A 162 -12.96 5.20 2.01
CA SER A 162 -12.96 3.74 2.03
C SER A 162 -11.58 3.18 2.42
N TYR A 163 -11.54 1.89 2.77
CA TYR A 163 -10.28 1.24 3.13
C TYR A 163 -9.33 1.16 1.93
N MET A 164 -9.86 0.84 0.74
CA MET A 164 -9.07 0.78 -0.49
C MET A 164 -8.67 2.16 -1.00
N TRP A 165 -9.52 3.18 -0.87
CA TRP A 165 -9.19 4.56 -1.23
C TRP A 165 -8.04 5.10 -0.38
N ASN A 166 -8.09 4.89 0.94
CA ASN A 166 -7.02 5.29 1.85
C ASN A 166 -5.69 4.60 1.53
N TYR A 167 -5.74 3.31 1.18
CA TYR A 167 -4.56 2.57 0.76
C TYR A 167 -4.01 3.11 -0.58
N ARG A 168 -4.86 3.25 -1.61
CA ARG A 168 -4.50 3.80 -2.92
C ARG A 168 -3.89 5.20 -2.81
N LYS A 169 -4.50 6.07 -2.01
CA LYS A 169 -4.02 7.42 -1.72
C LYS A 169 -2.62 7.40 -1.11
N THR A 170 -2.35 6.48 -0.18
CA THR A 170 -1.05 6.38 0.51
C THR A 170 0.09 5.98 -0.44
N ILE A 171 -0.19 5.10 -1.40
CA ILE A 171 0.80 4.61 -2.38
C ILE A 171 0.91 5.49 -3.63
N ASN A 172 0.00 6.44 -3.83
CA ASN A 172 -0.03 7.27 -5.03
C ASN A 172 1.01 8.40 -4.96
N PRO A 173 2.04 8.42 -5.83
CA PRO A 173 3.07 9.46 -5.82
C PRO A 173 2.62 10.81 -6.39
N ALA A 174 1.42 10.90 -6.96
CA ALA A 174 0.79 12.16 -7.38
C ALA A 174 -0.11 12.77 -6.29
N HIS A 175 -0.47 12.01 -5.26
CA HIS A 175 -1.30 12.51 -4.17
C HIS A 175 -0.45 13.31 -3.19
N PHE A 176 -0.72 14.61 -3.05
CA PHE A 176 0.03 15.50 -2.17
C PHE A 176 0.09 14.95 -0.74
N ASP A 177 1.27 15.02 -0.13
CA ASP A 177 1.55 14.52 1.21
C ASP A 177 1.39 13.02 1.47
N SER A 178 1.08 12.21 0.45
CA SER A 178 1.10 10.75 0.58
C SER A 178 2.50 10.23 0.92
N ALA A 179 2.57 9.03 1.48
CA ALA A 179 3.85 8.40 1.79
C ALA A 179 4.71 8.21 0.52
N ALA A 180 4.08 7.80 -0.60
CA ALA A 180 4.74 7.67 -1.89
C ALA A 180 5.18 9.01 -2.50
N TRP A 181 4.37 10.08 -2.38
CA TRP A 181 4.74 11.42 -2.84
C TRP A 181 5.94 11.97 -2.06
N LYS A 182 5.91 11.81 -0.73
CA LYS A 182 7.02 12.18 0.16
C LYS A 182 8.30 11.43 -0.21
N MET A 183 8.20 10.13 -0.44
CA MET A 183 9.33 9.30 -0.87
C MET A 183 9.87 9.72 -2.25
N LYS A 184 9.00 9.94 -3.24
CA LYS A 184 9.34 10.42 -4.58
C LYS A 184 10.13 11.73 -4.53
N ASN A 185 9.67 12.70 -3.74
CA ASN A 185 10.35 13.97 -3.60
C ASN A 185 11.70 13.85 -2.92
N ASN A 186 11.82 12.99 -1.91
CA ASN A 186 13.09 12.78 -1.21
C ASN A 186 14.18 12.14 -2.11
N VAL A 187 13.79 11.30 -3.07
CA VAL A 187 14.72 10.68 -4.03
C VAL A 187 14.96 11.52 -5.30
N SER A 188 14.19 12.59 -5.49
CA SER A 188 14.29 13.48 -6.64
C SER A 188 15.37 14.54 -6.42
N ASP A 189 16.31 14.66 -7.36
CA ASP A 189 17.37 15.68 -7.31
C ASP A 189 16.88 17.07 -7.78
N THR A 190 15.67 17.16 -8.33
CA THR A 190 15.04 18.42 -8.74
C THR A 190 14.06 18.96 -7.70
N SER A 191 13.64 18.14 -6.73
CA SER A 191 12.78 18.59 -5.63
C SER A 191 13.59 19.41 -4.64
N PHE A 192 13.23 20.69 -4.50
CA PHE A 192 13.92 21.63 -3.61
C PHE A 192 13.98 21.10 -2.17
N ASP A 193 15.11 21.31 -1.51
CA ASP A 193 15.41 20.84 -0.14
C ASP A 193 15.28 19.32 0.11
N SER A 194 15.22 18.50 -0.96
CA SER A 194 15.32 17.06 -0.80
C SER A 194 16.76 16.66 -0.44
N ASN A 195 16.92 15.50 0.23
CA ASN A 195 18.25 14.96 0.50
C ASN A 195 19.04 14.71 -0.80
N MET A 196 18.37 14.27 -1.87
CA MET A 196 19.01 14.07 -3.18
C MET A 196 19.43 15.38 -3.85
N TRP A 197 18.64 16.44 -3.69
CA TRP A 197 18.99 17.78 -4.18
C TRP A 197 20.21 18.35 -3.45
N HIS A 198 20.29 18.17 -2.13
CA HIS A 198 21.47 18.55 -1.35
C HIS A 198 22.71 17.75 -1.78
N LEU A 199 22.57 16.45 -2.06
CA LEU A 199 23.65 15.62 -2.60
C LEU A 199 24.13 16.14 -3.95
N ARG A 200 23.21 16.49 -4.85
CA ARG A 200 23.56 17.07 -6.16
C ARG A 200 24.36 18.35 -6.01
N LYS A 201 23.89 19.27 -5.15
CA LYS A 201 24.57 20.54 -4.89
C LYS A 201 25.95 20.32 -4.31
N LEU A 202 26.07 19.41 -3.33
CA LEU A 202 27.34 19.03 -2.70
C LEU A 202 28.37 18.56 -3.73
N SER A 203 27.94 17.75 -4.71
CA SER A 203 28.78 17.15 -5.74
C SER A 203 29.03 18.02 -6.98
N SER A 204 28.46 19.24 -7.01
CA SER A 204 28.53 20.15 -8.15
C SER A 204 29.51 21.30 -7.90
N ASP A 205 30.46 21.50 -8.80
CA ASP A 205 31.41 22.62 -8.79
C ASP A 205 30.81 23.94 -9.32
N SER A 206 29.62 23.88 -9.92
CA SER A 206 28.84 25.05 -10.37
C SER A 206 27.86 25.57 -9.31
N SER A 207 27.57 24.78 -8.28
CA SER A 207 26.67 25.18 -7.19
C SER A 207 27.38 26.11 -6.20
N PHE A 208 26.96 27.37 -6.14
CA PHE A 208 27.56 28.36 -5.24
C PHE A 208 27.62 27.85 -3.80
N ASP A 209 28.77 28.07 -3.16
CA ASP A 209 29.08 27.67 -1.79
C ASP A 209 29.13 26.15 -1.50
N SER A 210 28.96 25.29 -2.50
CA SER A 210 29.14 23.84 -2.35
C SER A 210 30.59 23.47 -2.01
N THR A 211 30.80 22.26 -1.50
CA THR A 211 32.16 21.75 -1.23
C THR A 211 33.01 21.71 -2.50
N MET A 212 32.44 21.26 -3.63
CA MET A 212 33.16 21.22 -4.91
C MET A 212 33.42 22.61 -5.49
N TRP A 213 32.49 23.56 -5.33
CA TRP A 213 32.71 24.95 -5.74
C TRP A 213 33.79 25.63 -4.89
N LYS A 214 33.76 25.45 -3.57
CA LYS A 214 34.79 25.98 -2.67
C LYS A 214 36.18 25.45 -3.04
N TYR A 215 36.27 24.16 -3.34
CA TYR A 215 37.50 23.56 -3.83
C TYR A 215 37.93 24.12 -5.20
N SER A 216 37.02 24.18 -6.19
CA SER A 216 37.35 24.66 -7.54
C SER A 216 37.74 26.14 -7.57
N LYS A 217 37.34 26.93 -6.57
CA LYS A 217 37.76 28.32 -6.35
C LYS A 217 38.99 28.47 -5.45
N GLY A 218 39.65 27.38 -5.07
CA GLY A 218 40.83 27.39 -4.20
C GLY A 218 40.55 27.81 -2.75
N LYS A 219 39.28 27.88 -2.33
CA LYS A 219 38.88 28.23 -0.96
C LYS A 219 39.05 27.06 0.02
N LEU A 220 39.27 25.85 -0.49
CA LEU A 220 39.57 24.65 0.30
C LEU A 220 40.75 23.91 -0.34
N SER A 221 41.64 23.37 0.49
CA SER A 221 42.59 22.36 0.03
C SER A 221 41.87 21.06 -0.35
N LYS A 222 42.49 20.24 -1.21
CA LYS A 222 41.96 18.94 -1.61
C LYS A 222 41.63 18.03 -0.42
N THR A 223 42.48 18.03 0.60
CA THR A 223 42.28 17.24 1.84
C THR A 223 41.06 17.73 2.62
N GLN A 224 40.89 19.04 2.76
CA GLN A 224 39.73 19.61 3.44
C GLN A 224 38.44 19.33 2.67
N ALA A 225 38.47 19.53 1.35
CA ALA A 225 37.32 19.31 0.48
C ALA A 225 36.90 17.83 0.47
N LYS A 226 37.85 16.88 0.41
CA LYS A 226 37.58 15.44 0.54
C LYS A 226 36.95 15.10 1.89
N LYS A 227 37.53 15.57 3.00
CA LYS A 227 36.98 15.34 4.35
C LYS A 227 35.55 15.88 4.48
N GLN A 228 35.29 17.09 3.98
CA GLN A 228 33.97 17.71 4.03
C GLN A 228 32.97 16.99 3.14
N TYR A 229 33.37 16.61 1.93
CA TYR A 229 32.55 15.86 0.99
C TYR A 229 32.16 14.50 1.57
N ASP A 230 33.14 13.70 2.03
CA ASP A 230 32.91 12.36 2.57
C ASP A 230 31.96 12.40 3.78
N LYS A 231 32.12 13.41 4.66
CA LYS A 231 31.23 13.63 5.80
C LYS A 231 29.79 13.92 5.35
N LEU A 232 29.60 14.96 4.52
CA LEU A 232 28.26 15.40 4.11
C LEU A 232 27.57 14.36 3.21
N PHE A 233 28.33 13.69 2.35
CA PHE A 233 27.81 12.59 1.53
C PHE A 233 27.27 11.47 2.41
N LYS A 234 28.04 11.04 3.42
CA LYS A 234 27.58 10.03 4.39
C LYS A 234 26.34 10.49 5.15
N GLU A 235 26.31 11.72 5.65
CA GLU A 235 25.17 12.27 6.39
C GLU A 235 23.89 12.30 5.54
N LEU A 236 23.97 12.85 4.33
CA LEU A 236 22.83 12.99 3.43
C LEU A 236 22.33 11.63 2.90
N THR A 237 23.23 10.71 2.54
CA THR A 237 22.83 9.36 2.12
C THR A 237 22.20 8.57 3.27
N THR A 238 22.67 8.75 4.51
CA THR A 238 22.05 8.18 5.72
C THR A 238 20.65 8.77 5.97
N ALA A 239 20.52 10.10 5.87
CA ALA A 239 19.24 10.79 6.04
C ALA A 239 18.22 10.36 4.98
N LEU A 240 18.65 10.26 3.71
CA LEU A 240 17.82 9.78 2.61
C LEU A 240 17.32 8.37 2.88
N ALA A 241 18.20 7.46 3.28
CA ALA A 241 17.85 6.07 3.58
C ALA A 241 16.87 5.99 4.77
N LYS A 242 17.12 6.70 5.86
CA LYS A 242 16.24 6.75 7.04
C LYS A 242 14.85 7.28 6.67
N TYR A 243 14.79 8.36 5.92
CA TYR A 243 13.52 8.96 5.46
C TYR A 243 12.72 7.96 4.62
N ASN A 244 13.37 7.35 3.62
CA ASN A 244 12.74 6.37 2.74
C ASN A 244 12.27 5.13 3.51
N THR A 245 13.05 4.63 4.46
CA THR A 245 12.65 3.51 5.33
C THR A 245 11.39 3.85 6.12
N ALA A 246 11.28 5.07 6.66
CA ALA A 246 10.07 5.50 7.35
C ALA A 246 8.86 5.55 6.40
N ARG A 247 9.01 6.07 5.17
CA ARG A 247 7.89 6.08 4.19
C ARG A 247 7.47 4.68 3.76
N LYS A 248 8.44 3.77 3.57
CA LYS A 248 8.16 2.35 3.30
C LYS A 248 7.40 1.71 4.44
N LYS A 249 7.73 2.06 5.70
CA LYS A 249 7.00 1.58 6.88
C LYS A 249 5.55 2.07 6.86
N ASP A 250 5.31 3.36 6.63
CA ASP A 250 3.96 3.92 6.54
C ASP A 250 3.10 3.20 5.47
N ILE A 251 3.70 2.89 4.30
CA ILE A 251 3.02 2.14 3.22
C ILE A 251 2.69 0.71 3.67
N THR A 252 3.64 0.01 4.29
CA THR A 252 3.42 -1.36 4.80
C THR A 252 2.38 -1.39 5.92
N ASP A 253 2.43 -0.44 6.84
CA ASP A 253 1.47 -0.33 7.94
C ASP A 253 0.06 -0.08 7.40
N MET A 254 -0.09 0.80 6.41
CA MET A 254 -1.36 1.04 5.72
C MET A 254 -1.87 -0.24 5.04
N ALA A 255 -1.02 -0.92 4.26
CA ALA A 255 -1.38 -2.16 3.60
C ALA A 255 -1.88 -3.24 4.58
N ASN A 256 -1.15 -3.43 5.69
CA ASN A 256 -1.51 -4.40 6.72
C ASN A 256 -2.80 -4.01 7.46
N SER A 257 -2.96 -2.73 7.78
CA SER A 257 -4.18 -2.23 8.43
C SER A 257 -5.41 -2.41 7.53
N THR A 258 -5.30 -2.08 6.25
CA THR A 258 -6.37 -2.28 5.26
C THR A 258 -6.72 -3.76 5.12
N LYS A 259 -5.72 -4.65 4.96
CA LYS A 259 -5.95 -6.10 4.90
C LYS A 259 -6.70 -6.62 6.11
N LYS A 260 -6.27 -6.23 7.31
CA LYS A 260 -6.92 -6.61 8.57
C LYS A 260 -8.39 -6.15 8.60
N LYS A 261 -8.64 -4.87 8.33
CA LYS A 261 -10.00 -4.29 8.35
C LYS A 261 -10.92 -4.89 7.29
N VAL A 262 -10.39 -5.20 6.11
CA VAL A 262 -11.15 -5.88 5.04
C VAL A 262 -11.54 -7.29 5.46
N ASN A 263 -10.61 -8.07 6.02
CA ASN A 263 -10.90 -9.42 6.50
C ASN A 263 -11.93 -9.38 7.65
N GLU A 264 -11.73 -8.51 8.64
CA GLU A 264 -12.68 -8.35 9.74
C GLU A 264 -14.09 -7.97 9.25
N LEU A 265 -14.19 -7.03 8.30
CA LEU A 265 -15.48 -6.63 7.73
C LEU A 265 -16.10 -7.74 6.89
N HIS A 266 -15.29 -8.52 6.17
CA HIS A 266 -15.76 -9.69 5.42
C HIS A 266 -16.32 -10.76 6.35
N ASP A 267 -15.65 -11.08 7.45
CA ASP A 267 -16.11 -12.07 8.42
C ASP A 267 -17.41 -11.61 9.11
N GLN A 268 -17.48 -10.33 9.49
CA GLN A 268 -18.72 -9.71 10.00
C GLN A 268 -19.84 -9.76 8.96
N THR A 269 -19.52 -9.57 7.68
CA THR A 269 -20.48 -9.65 6.59
C THR A 269 -21.04 -11.06 6.43
N ILE A 270 -20.18 -12.08 6.48
CA ILE A 270 -20.59 -13.49 6.49
C ILE A 270 -21.52 -13.79 7.66
N GLN A 271 -21.12 -13.41 8.88
CA GLN A 271 -21.93 -13.66 10.08
C GLN A 271 -23.29 -12.96 10.01
N ALA A 272 -23.33 -11.71 9.54
CA ALA A 272 -24.56 -10.95 9.41
C ALA A 272 -25.49 -11.53 8.33
N LEU A 273 -24.95 -12.00 7.21
CA LEU A 273 -25.74 -12.65 6.16
C LEU A 273 -26.31 -13.99 6.64
N GLU A 274 -25.50 -14.82 7.32
CA GLU A 274 -25.97 -16.10 7.85
C GLU A 274 -27.03 -15.89 8.93
N SER A 275 -26.81 -14.95 9.86
CA SER A 275 -27.79 -14.62 10.91
C SER A 275 -29.11 -14.13 10.31
N GLN A 276 -29.05 -13.30 9.26
CA GLN A 276 -30.25 -12.82 8.58
C GLN A 276 -30.98 -13.95 7.87
N ARG A 277 -30.25 -14.87 7.22
CA ARG A 277 -30.80 -16.07 6.58
C ARG A 277 -31.49 -16.97 7.60
N GLU A 278 -30.81 -17.33 8.68
CA GLU A 278 -31.34 -18.19 9.74
C GLU A 278 -32.61 -17.60 10.35
N LYS A 279 -32.58 -16.31 10.69
CA LYS A 279 -33.77 -15.61 11.20
C LYS A 279 -34.94 -15.67 10.22
N THR A 280 -34.65 -15.46 8.94
CA THR A 280 -35.67 -15.50 7.87
C THR A 280 -36.32 -16.87 7.76
N LEU A 281 -35.51 -17.92 7.66
CA LEU A 281 -36.00 -19.29 7.54
C LEU A 281 -36.72 -19.76 8.81
N LYS A 282 -36.26 -19.33 9.99
CA LYS A 282 -36.93 -19.60 11.26
C LYS A 282 -38.31 -18.96 11.35
N GLU A 283 -38.43 -17.66 11.03
CA GLU A 283 -39.72 -16.95 11.05
C GLU A 283 -40.73 -17.58 10.07
N ILE A 284 -40.28 -18.01 8.89
CA ILE A 284 -41.11 -18.70 7.90
C ILE A 284 -41.46 -20.12 8.38
N SER A 285 -40.50 -20.87 8.92
CA SER A 285 -40.67 -22.24 9.43
C SER A 285 -41.65 -22.32 10.60
N GLU A 286 -41.62 -21.35 11.52
CA GLU A 286 -42.56 -21.27 12.64
C GLU A 286 -43.99 -21.05 12.15
N LEU A 287 -44.19 -20.19 11.15
CA LEU A 287 -45.50 -19.98 10.53
C LEU A 287 -45.97 -21.22 9.77
N ARG A 288 -45.08 -21.86 9.01
CA ARG A 288 -45.37 -23.12 8.32
C ARG A 288 -45.84 -24.20 9.28
N ARG A 289 -45.17 -24.34 10.43
CA ARG A 289 -45.52 -25.33 11.47
C ARG A 289 -46.91 -25.07 12.05
N LYS A 290 -47.33 -23.82 12.16
CA LYS A 290 -48.69 -23.46 12.60
C LYS A 290 -49.75 -23.92 11.58
N ILE A 291 -49.46 -23.82 10.29
CA ILE A 291 -50.37 -24.18 9.20
C ILE A 291 -50.44 -25.69 8.99
N ALA A 292 -49.29 -26.35 8.91
CA ALA A 292 -49.15 -27.74 8.43
C ALA A 292 -48.63 -28.73 9.49
N GLY A 293 -48.36 -28.28 10.72
CA GLY A 293 -47.78 -29.12 11.78
C GLY A 293 -46.27 -29.35 11.68
N GLU A 294 -45.65 -29.05 10.54
CA GLU A 294 -44.23 -29.29 10.28
C GLU A 294 -43.47 -28.02 9.85
N GLY A 295 -42.25 -27.85 10.34
CA GLY A 295 -41.37 -26.73 9.98
C GLY A 295 -40.43 -27.05 8.81
N LEU A 296 -39.68 -26.04 8.38
CA LEU A 296 -38.58 -26.19 7.42
C LEU A 296 -37.32 -26.72 8.13
N GLN A 297 -36.46 -27.39 7.36
CA GLN A 297 -35.11 -27.80 7.76
C GLN A 297 -34.10 -27.15 6.82
N TRP A 298 -32.99 -26.68 7.37
CA TRP A 298 -31.90 -26.07 6.60
C TRP A 298 -30.57 -26.23 7.32
N GLU A 299 -29.50 -26.32 6.54
CA GLU A 299 -28.13 -26.28 7.03
C GLU A 299 -27.57 -24.85 6.89
N PRO A 300 -26.50 -24.50 7.63
CA PRO A 300 -25.78 -23.25 7.44
C PRO A 300 -25.30 -23.08 5.98
N LEU A 301 -25.51 -21.90 5.40
CA LEU A 301 -25.06 -21.62 4.03
C LEU A 301 -23.60 -21.20 3.99
N LEU A 302 -23.25 -20.28 4.88
CA LEU A 302 -21.93 -19.68 4.98
C LEU A 302 -21.21 -20.27 6.18
N VAL A 303 -19.97 -20.73 5.97
CA VAL A 303 -19.11 -21.16 7.06
C VAL A 303 -18.66 -19.91 7.81
N THR A 304 -19.11 -19.76 9.05
CA THR A 304 -18.57 -18.74 9.95
C THR A 304 -17.16 -19.17 10.38
N PRO A 305 -16.13 -18.33 10.14
CA PRO A 305 -14.76 -18.64 10.53
C PRO A 305 -14.56 -18.77 12.04
#